data_AF-A0A2V5MDE1-F1
#
_entry.id   AF-A0A2V5MDE1-F1
#
_cell.length_a   1.000
_cell.length_b   1.000
_cell.length_c   1.000
_cell.angle_alpha   90.00
_cell.angle_beta   90.00
_cell.angle_gamma   90.00
#
_symmetry.space_group_name_H-M   'P 1'
#
loop_
_entity.id
_entity.type
_entity.pdbx_description
1 polymer ?
#
loop_
_entity_poly.entity_id
_entity_poly.type
_entity_poly.pdbx_seq_one_letter_code
_entity_poly.pdbx_strand_id
1 'polypeptide(L)' 'MRPIWKGSISFGLVYIPVAVYPATREEKISFRQLRSSDLSPIRYKKVAEADSKEVPA' A
#
# COMPACT_ATOMS: atom_id res chain seq x y z
N MET A 1 -12.45 8.10 -1.02
CA MET A 1 -12.10 7.33 -2.24
C MET A 1 -11.06 8.14 -3.01
N ARG A 2 -9.85 7.60 -3.23
CA ARG A 2 -8.78 8.34 -3.96
C ARG A 2 -8.82 7.91 -5.43
N PRO A 3 -8.84 8.84 -6.40
CA PRO A 3 -8.83 8.46 -7.81
C PRO A 3 -7.52 7.75 -8.15
N ILE A 4 -7.62 6.76 -9.02
CA ILE A 4 -6.45 6.07 -9.58
C ILE A 4 -5.69 7.05 -10.47
N TRP A 5 -6.43 7.86 -11.22
CA TRP A 5 -5.89 8.77 -12.19
C TRP A 5 -6.81 9.98 -12.39
N LYS A 6 -6.21 11.13 -12.68
CA LYS A 6 -6.90 12.35 -13.10
C LYS A 6 -6.30 12.81 -14.41
N GLY A 7 -7.14 13.17 -15.36
CA GLY A 7 -6.70 13.70 -16.64
C GLY A 7 -7.85 14.26 -17.43
N SER A 8 -7.76 14.20 -18.75
CA SER A 8 -8.76 14.75 -19.64
C SER A 8 -8.96 13.88 -20.87
N ILE A 9 -10.18 13.91 -21.38
CA ILE A 9 -10.55 13.31 -22.66
C ILE A 9 -10.89 14.47 -23.59
N SER A 10 -10.22 14.50 -24.74
CA SER A 10 -10.42 15.53 -25.76
C SER A 10 -10.91 14.88 -27.04
N PHE A 11 -11.97 15.44 -27.63
CA PHE A 11 -12.46 15.03 -28.96
C PHE A 11 -12.94 16.24 -29.74
N GLY A 12 -12.41 16.42 -30.94
CA GLY A 12 -12.63 17.63 -31.75
C GLY A 12 -12.18 18.89 -31.00
N LEU A 13 -13.14 19.75 -30.64
CA LEU A 13 -12.94 21.01 -29.91
C LEU A 13 -13.35 20.93 -28.43
N VAL A 14 -13.80 19.76 -27.94
CA VAL A 14 -14.29 19.60 -26.57
C VAL A 14 -13.20 19.02 -25.70
N TYR A 15 -12.95 19.66 -24.55
CA TYR A 15 -12.00 19.22 -23.52
C TYR A 15 -12.75 18.93 -22.22
N ILE A 16 -12.73 17.68 -21.76
CA ILE A 16 -13.47 17.27 -20.56
C ILE A 16 -12.49 16.74 -19.51
N PRO A 17 -12.38 17.39 -18.33
CA PRO A 17 -11.61 16.86 -17.22
C PRO A 17 -12.34 15.65 -16.60
N VAL A 18 -11.60 14.57 -16.37
CA VAL A 18 -12.14 13.32 -15.80
C VAL A 18 -11.27 12.80 -14.67
N ALA A 19 -11.87 12.07 -13.75
CA ALA A 19 -11.20 11.36 -12.69
C ALA A 19 -11.67 9.90 -12.68
N VAL A 20 -10.71 8.97 -12.69
CA VAL A 20 -10.97 7.53 -12.74
C VAL A 20 -10.96 6.97 -11.33
N TYR A 21 -12.04 6.27 -10.98
CA TYR A 21 -12.21 5.63 -9.69
C TYR A 21 -12.38 4.12 -9.89
N PRO A 22 -11.85 3.29 -8.97
CA PRO A 22 -12.07 1.84 -9.02
C PRO A 22 -13.54 1.52 -8.81
N ALA A 23 -14.11 0.67 -9.67
CA ALA A 23 -15.49 0.19 -9.52
C ALA A 23 -15.63 -0.81 -8.36
N THR A 24 -14.55 -1.53 -8.05
CA THR A 24 -14.49 -2.55 -7.00
C THR A 24 -13.42 -2.18 -5.98
N ARG A 25 -13.72 -2.40 -4.71
CA ARG A 25 -12.73 -2.29 -3.62
C ARG A 25 -12.49 -3.67 -3.04
N GLU A 26 -11.23 -4.08 -3.02
CA GLU A 26 -10.83 -5.29 -2.31
C GLU A 26 -10.67 -4.96 -0.83
N GLU A 27 -11.55 -5.49 0.02
CA GLU A 27 -11.41 -5.38 1.47
C GLU A 27 -10.56 -6.55 1.97
N LYS A 28 -9.25 -6.31 2.12
CA LYS A 28 -8.36 -7.28 2.79
C LYS A 28 -8.30 -6.97 4.28
N ILE A 29 -8.60 -7.97 5.09
CA ILE A 29 -8.31 -7.93 6.53
C ILE A 29 -6.81 -8.20 6.69
N SER A 30 -6.07 -7.17 7.08
CA SER A 30 -4.67 -7.32 7.49
C SER A 30 -4.63 -7.64 8.97
N PHE A 31 -4.02 -8.78 9.32
CA PHE A 31 -3.78 -9.13 10.72
C PHE A 31 -2.40 -8.63 11.13
N ARG A 32 -2.35 -8.00 12.30
CA ARG A 32 -1.08 -7.71 12.96
C ARG A 32 -0.63 -8.95 13.70
N GLN A 33 0.59 -9.41 13.45
CA GLN A 33 1.17 -10.47 14.26
C GLN A 33 1.49 -9.93 15.65
N LEU A 34 0.95 -10.60 16.66
CA LEU A 34 1.13 -10.26 18.06
C LEU A 34 1.90 -11.38 18.76
N ARG A 35 2.81 -11.01 19.65
CA ARG A 35 3.49 -11.97 20.52
C ARG A 35 2.48 -12.56 21.50
N SER A 36 2.47 -13.89 21.62
CA SER A 36 1.45 -14.61 22.42
C SER A 36 1.42 -14.24 23.90
N SER A 37 2.51 -13.75 24.48
CA SER A 37 2.62 -13.47 25.92
C SER A 37 2.06 -12.11 26.33
N ASP A 38 2.26 -11.08 25.51
CA ASP A 38 2.00 -9.68 25.86
C ASP A 38 1.17 -8.94 24.79
N LEU A 39 0.75 -9.64 23.74
CA LEU A 39 0.04 -9.11 22.58
C LEU A 39 0.78 -7.93 21.91
N SER A 40 2.10 -7.85 22.10
CA SER A 40 2.90 -6.80 21.49
C SER A 40 3.10 -7.06 19.99
N PRO A 41 3.12 -6.02 19.15
CA PRO A 41 3.37 -6.15 17.72
C PRO A 41 4.74 -6.75 17.38
N ILE A 42 4.76 -7.79 16.55
CA ILE A 42 6.00 -8.34 16.01
C ILE A 42 6.47 -7.47 14.82
N ARG A 43 7.77 -7.20 14.74
CA ARG A 43 8.42 -6.53 13.61
C ARG A 43 9.52 -7.43 13.04
N TYR A 44 9.68 -7.41 11.73
CA TYR A 44 10.76 -8.13 11.05
C TYR A 44 11.96 -7.21 10.85
N LYS A 45 13.15 -7.75 11.09
CA LYS A 45 14.43 -7.12 10.77
C LYS A 45 15.26 -8.10 9.96
N LYS A 46 15.91 -7.62 8.90
CA LYS A 46 16.91 -8.40 8.17
C LYS A 46 18.24 -8.25 8.89
N VAL A 47 18.84 -9.36 9.32
CA VAL A 47 20.13 -9.38 10.01
C VAL A 47 21.12 -10.24 9.23
N ALA A 48 22.38 -9.85 9.18
CA ALA A 48 23.45 -10.66 8.60
C ALA A 48 23.81 -11.79 9.57
N GLU A 49 23.98 -13.02 9.07
CA GLU A 49 24.25 -14.19 9.90
C GLU A 49 25.63 -14.13 10.58
N ALA A 50 26.62 -13.55 9.90
CA ALA A 50 28.01 -13.52 10.37
C ALA A 50 28.22 -12.64 11.60
N ASP A 51 27.51 -11.52 11.72
CA ASP A 51 27.74 -10.53 12.78
C ASP A 51 26.44 -10.05 13.46
N SER A 52 25.30 -10.64 13.12
CA SER A 52 23.97 -10.29 13.66
C SER A 52 23.63 -8.79 13.53
N LYS A 53 24.29 -8.06 12.63
CA LYS A 53 24.02 -6.65 12.40
C LYS A 53 22.84 -6.48 11.43
N GLU A 54 22.10 -5.39 11.64
CA GLU A 54 20.94 -5.03 10.82
C GLU A 54 21.40 -4.60 9.42
N VAL A 55 20.80 -5.20 8.38
CA VAL A 55 21.07 -4.85 6.99
C VAL A 55 20.02 -3.83 6.54
N PRO A 56 20.41 -2.61 6.13
CA PRO A 56 19.47 -1.64 5.57
C PRO A 56 18.86 -2.20 4.28
N ALA A 57 17.56 -1.97 4.11
CA ALA A 57 16.76 -2.45 2.98
C ALA A 57 17.09 -1.74 1.66
#